data_AF-A0A1H4Y2L7-F1
#
_entry.id   AF-A0A1H4Y2L7-F1
#
_cell.length_a   1.000
_cell.length_b   1.000
_cell.length_c   1.000
_cell.angle_alpha   90.00
_cell.angle_beta   90.00
_cell.angle_gamma   90.00
#
_symmetry.space_group_name_H-M   'P 1'
#
loop_
_entity.id
_entity.type
_entity.pdbx_description
1 polymer ?
#
loop_
_entity_poly.entity_id
_entity_poly.type
_entity_poly.pdbx_seq_one_letter_code
_entity_poly.pdbx_strand_id
1 'polypeptide(L)'
;MRVAHAVVGGLVGVVWLVLPGMTISGGGAVAGGAQRPVAGATEQGESAGNAQDGETSATDLVLPVAVLAAAGLMASYGFMRRRRRARDRTTPSGAQVQAAEPPAAELDERARAALVEADDSVRVSAEELAFVVGRFGAGDAEHVDPFTRVLREARGELAVAFRMRWQYEGGVPQEPAARRHALAGIVGRCEEVGRLLDGQAAAFDQSRGLEEGLGGGLGHALVVAEGRFRELTWRTGAAGTALSELGERFAASATAAVAGHVEQAKDRLVFATTQLNHTRQAADLGDNDRAGGRLRAAEGAIAQAAVFIDGIERLAGELSRAAAMVPAALTGSEVEISGAREPASAGAPYADIPAGELRSRVAHADATLAGVREELASGRRYDPLDLLRRIVRGVAPVVAGRAGVLPAAAAVCARSAVGGADDVVATHRAAVGGEARTRLAEARRLLAPPVPAPAGRGPREELADLVSADTLGRQAHELAEQDVRLHGHPLDGPGHDISGLTGAVLGGILLPGDGPAPSFGGPRTRARRPAAAG
;
A
#
# COMPACT_ATOMS: atom_id res chain seq x y z
N MET A 1 49.73 -29.63 -1.61
CA MET A 1 48.41 -29.61 -0.96
C MET A 1 48.28 -28.32 -0.16
N ARG A 2 47.09 -27.68 -0.22
CA ARG A 2 46.71 -26.39 0.41
C ARG A 2 47.23 -25.10 -0.24
N VAL A 3 46.86 -24.83 -1.50
CA VAL A 3 46.49 -23.49 -2.04
C VAL A 3 45.82 -23.74 -3.40
N ALA A 4 44.52 -24.03 -3.47
CA ALA A 4 43.81 -24.17 -4.76
C ALA A 4 42.27 -24.11 -4.73
N HIS A 5 41.60 -23.65 -3.66
CA HIS A 5 40.11 -23.65 -3.58
C HIS A 5 39.50 -22.34 -3.02
N ALA A 6 40.14 -21.20 -3.27
CA ALA A 6 39.66 -19.89 -2.76
C ALA A 6 39.40 -18.84 -3.85
N VAL A 7 39.25 -19.24 -5.12
CA VAL A 7 38.94 -18.31 -6.23
C VAL A 7 37.67 -18.68 -7.00
N VAL A 8 36.98 -19.77 -6.65
CA VAL A 8 35.76 -20.22 -7.37
C VAL A 8 34.45 -19.75 -6.71
N GLY A 9 34.49 -19.16 -5.50
CA GLY A 9 33.29 -18.64 -4.81
C GLY A 9 32.93 -17.18 -5.10
N GLY A 10 33.77 -16.44 -5.83
CA GLY A 10 33.65 -14.99 -5.99
C GLY A 10 33.06 -14.50 -7.32
N LEU A 11 32.76 -15.40 -8.27
CA LEU A 11 32.34 -15.03 -9.64
C LEU A 11 30.94 -15.55 -10.04
N VAL A 12 30.15 -16.09 -9.11
CA VAL A 12 28.75 -16.50 -9.37
C VAL A 12 27.72 -15.51 -8.80
N GLY A 13 28.14 -14.55 -7.96
CA GLY A 13 27.24 -13.56 -7.35
C GLY A 13 26.99 -12.28 -8.17
N VAL A 14 27.74 -12.02 -9.25
CA VAL A 14 27.66 -10.77 -10.03
C VAL A 14 27.06 -10.97 -11.43
N VAL A 15 26.90 -12.22 -11.87
CA VAL A 15 26.34 -12.55 -13.21
C VAL A 15 24.79 -12.57 -13.21
N TRP A 16 24.13 -12.42 -12.06
CA TRP A 16 22.66 -12.43 -11.99
C TRP A 16 22.00 -11.04 -11.96
N LEU A 17 22.79 -9.96 -11.97
CA LEU A 17 22.28 -8.59 -11.79
C LEU A 17 22.28 -7.72 -13.05
N VAL A 18 22.85 -8.17 -14.17
CA VAL A 18 22.77 -7.48 -15.48
C VAL A 18 22.83 -8.51 -16.62
N LEU A 19 21.64 -8.90 -17.11
CA LEU A 19 21.20 -9.24 -18.49
C LEU A 19 22.26 -9.34 -19.63
N PRO A 20 22.07 -10.12 -20.73
CA PRO A 20 21.09 -9.72 -21.75
C PRO A 20 20.55 -10.76 -22.76
N GLY A 21 19.41 -10.41 -23.36
CA GLY A 21 18.87 -11.04 -24.57
C GLY A 21 18.15 -10.01 -25.44
N MET A 22 18.81 -8.88 -25.74
CA MET A 22 18.53 -8.13 -26.97
C MET A 22 19.42 -8.72 -28.07
N THR A 23 18.80 -9.27 -29.10
CA THR A 23 19.38 -9.29 -30.45
C THR A 23 18.51 -8.36 -31.29
N ILE A 24 19.01 -7.16 -31.55
CA ILE A 24 18.54 -6.30 -32.64
C ILE A 24 19.41 -6.64 -33.84
N SER A 25 18.83 -7.30 -34.83
CA SER A 25 19.23 -7.12 -36.22
C SER A 25 18.17 -6.24 -36.85
N GLY A 26 18.54 -4.99 -37.12
CA GLY A 26 17.73 -4.07 -37.91
C GLY A 26 17.74 -4.48 -39.38
N GLY A 27 16.59 -4.32 -40.03
CA GLY A 27 16.44 -4.49 -41.47
C GLY A 27 15.05 -4.09 -41.93
N GLY A 28 14.93 -2.87 -42.47
CA GLY A 28 13.95 -2.57 -43.51
C GLY A 28 12.71 -1.82 -43.07
N ALA A 29 12.71 -0.50 -43.34
CA ALA A 29 11.48 0.25 -43.54
C ALA A 29 10.69 -0.33 -44.71
N VAL A 30 9.40 -0.61 -44.51
CA VAL A 30 8.38 -0.59 -45.57
C VAL A 30 7.09 -0.05 -44.97
N ALA A 31 6.69 1.13 -45.42
CA ALA A 31 5.33 1.62 -45.31
C ALA A 31 4.53 1.14 -46.53
N GLY A 32 3.26 0.77 -46.30
CA GLY A 32 2.25 0.42 -47.32
C GLY A 32 1.73 -1.00 -47.08
N GLY A 33 0.48 -1.26 -46.68
CA GLY A 33 -0.76 -0.56 -47.01
C GLY A 33 -1.54 -1.41 -48.01
N ALA A 34 -2.53 -2.20 -47.54
CA ALA A 34 -3.50 -2.87 -48.40
C ALA A 34 -4.88 -2.25 -48.16
N GLN A 35 -5.20 -1.24 -48.97
CA GLN A 35 -6.56 -1.02 -49.45
C GLN A 35 -6.50 -1.09 -50.98
N ARG A 36 -7.32 -1.98 -51.55
CA ARG A 36 -7.93 -2.02 -52.91
C ARG A 36 -7.15 -1.53 -54.15
N PRO A 37 -7.38 -2.16 -55.32
CA PRO A 37 -6.56 -1.96 -56.52
C PRO A 37 -7.00 -0.76 -57.36
N VAL A 38 -6.06 -0.05 -57.99
CA VAL A 38 -6.17 0.56 -59.34
C VAL A 38 -4.74 0.68 -59.94
N ALA A 39 -4.65 0.54 -61.27
CA ALA A 39 -3.49 0.33 -62.13
C ALA A 39 -2.54 1.53 -62.37
N GLY A 40 -1.32 1.23 -62.88
CA GLY A 40 -0.68 2.00 -63.96
C GLY A 40 0.76 2.50 -63.78
N ALA A 41 1.70 1.88 -64.52
CA ALA A 41 2.73 2.50 -65.38
C ALA A 41 4.05 3.14 -64.83
N THR A 42 5.15 2.43 -65.12
CA THR A 42 6.43 2.82 -65.80
C THR A 42 7.47 3.82 -65.26
N GLU A 43 8.74 3.32 -65.34
CA GLU A 43 10.03 4.00 -65.68
C GLU A 43 10.64 4.98 -64.64
N GLN A 44 11.95 5.24 -64.49
CA GLN A 44 13.28 4.81 -64.99
C GLN A 44 14.30 5.60 -64.12
N GLY A 45 15.59 5.20 -64.09
CA GLY A 45 16.69 6.19 -63.95
C GLY A 45 17.72 5.96 -62.83
N GLU A 46 18.96 5.75 -63.27
CA GLU A 46 20.20 5.50 -62.53
C GLU A 46 20.82 6.74 -61.84
N SER A 47 21.64 6.53 -60.80
CA SER A 47 23.10 6.86 -60.80
C SER A 47 23.70 7.29 -59.45
N ALA A 48 24.87 6.68 -59.18
CA ALA A 48 26.12 7.23 -58.63
C ALA A 48 26.21 7.80 -57.19
N GLY A 49 26.77 6.96 -56.30
CA GLY A 49 28.08 7.10 -55.63
C GLY A 49 28.45 8.39 -54.86
N ASN A 50 28.80 8.23 -53.57
CA ASN A 50 30.14 8.58 -53.07
C ASN A 50 30.42 7.93 -51.70
N ALA A 51 31.68 7.57 -51.47
CA ALA A 51 32.22 7.08 -50.20
C ALA A 51 32.76 8.25 -49.37
N GLN A 52 32.65 8.21 -48.04
CA GLN A 52 33.72 8.63 -47.11
C GLN A 52 33.43 8.33 -45.64
N ASP A 53 34.39 7.61 -45.06
CA ASP A 53 35.03 7.71 -43.74
C ASP A 53 34.19 7.78 -42.45
N GLY A 54 34.48 6.80 -41.59
CA GLY A 54 34.01 6.72 -40.22
C GLY A 54 34.89 7.53 -39.26
N GLU A 55 34.21 8.29 -38.41
CA GLU A 55 34.74 8.84 -37.17
C GLU A 55 33.87 8.35 -36.01
N THR A 56 34.43 7.49 -35.18
CA THR A 56 33.83 7.01 -33.93
C THR A 56 33.83 8.14 -32.89
N SER A 57 32.68 8.77 -32.66
CA SER A 57 32.50 9.78 -31.61
C SER A 57 32.37 9.13 -30.22
N ALA A 58 33.27 9.56 -29.35
CA ALA A 58 33.51 9.15 -27.96
C ALA A 58 32.45 9.62 -26.95
N THR A 59 31.16 9.57 -27.29
CA THR A 59 30.08 10.10 -26.45
C THR A 59 29.27 9.05 -25.68
N ASP A 60 29.54 7.75 -25.84
CA ASP A 60 28.72 6.68 -25.24
C ASP A 60 29.34 6.01 -23.98
N LEU A 61 30.43 6.57 -23.44
CA LEU A 61 31.11 6.03 -22.26
C LEU A 61 30.98 6.87 -20.99
N VAL A 62 30.34 8.05 -21.06
CA VAL A 62 30.25 8.97 -19.91
C VAL A 62 29.25 8.47 -18.87
N LEU A 63 28.15 7.85 -19.29
CA LEU A 63 27.07 7.41 -18.40
C LEU A 63 27.41 6.13 -17.58
N PRO A 64 27.99 5.06 -18.16
CA PRO A 64 28.34 3.88 -17.37
C PRO A 64 29.55 4.13 -16.45
N VAL A 65 30.48 5.01 -16.82
CA VAL A 65 31.62 5.38 -15.97
C VAL A 65 31.19 6.27 -14.80
N ALA A 66 30.21 7.17 -14.99
CA ALA A 66 29.68 8.01 -13.92
C ALA A 66 28.94 7.20 -12.84
N VAL A 67 28.19 6.15 -13.23
CA VAL A 67 27.50 5.26 -12.28
C VAL A 67 28.47 4.39 -11.49
N LEU A 68 29.51 3.86 -12.14
CA LEU A 68 30.58 3.12 -11.47
C LEU A 68 31.43 4.03 -10.56
N ALA A 69 31.68 5.27 -10.96
CA ALA A 69 32.36 6.27 -10.14
C ALA A 69 31.54 6.67 -8.91
N ALA A 70 30.22 6.83 -9.04
CA ALA A 70 29.31 7.14 -7.93
C ALA A 70 29.20 5.98 -6.91
N ALA A 71 29.12 4.74 -7.39
CA ALA A 71 29.14 3.55 -6.54
C ALA A 71 30.49 3.37 -5.81
N GLY A 72 31.61 3.61 -6.52
CA GLY A 72 32.95 3.64 -5.95
C GLY A 72 33.16 4.77 -4.93
N LEU A 73 32.57 5.96 -5.17
CA LEU A 73 32.59 7.10 -4.25
C LEU A 73 31.76 6.85 -2.99
N MET A 74 30.59 6.19 -3.09
CA MET A 74 29.81 5.82 -1.90
C MET A 74 30.49 4.72 -1.08
N ALA A 75 31.07 3.71 -1.73
CA ALA A 75 31.82 2.65 -1.05
C ALA A 75 33.09 3.20 -0.38
N SER A 76 33.83 4.08 -1.07
CA SER A 76 35.02 4.72 -0.51
C SER A 76 34.68 5.75 0.57
N TYR A 77 33.56 6.47 0.48
CA TYR A 77 33.09 7.36 1.54
C TYR A 77 32.66 6.60 2.79
N GLY A 78 31.97 5.46 2.65
CA GLY A 78 31.65 4.56 3.76
C GLY A 78 32.90 3.99 4.44
N PHE A 79 33.88 3.54 3.64
CA PHE A 79 35.16 3.04 4.12
C PHE A 79 36.01 4.13 4.77
N MET A 80 36.06 5.34 4.19
CA MET A 80 36.84 6.46 4.70
C MET A 80 36.21 7.07 5.96
N ARG A 81 34.88 7.12 6.07
CA ARG A 81 34.16 7.49 7.30
C ARG A 81 34.42 6.49 8.43
N ARG A 82 34.48 5.18 8.11
CA ARG A 82 34.88 4.13 9.06
C ARG A 82 36.34 4.27 9.50
N ARG A 83 37.22 4.66 8.58
CA ARG A 83 38.67 4.84 8.84
C ARG A 83 39.01 6.16 9.55
N ARG A 84 38.24 7.24 9.33
CA ARG A 84 38.38 8.52 10.05
C ARG A 84 37.90 8.40 11.50
N ARG A 85 36.77 7.72 11.75
CA ARG A 85 36.33 7.38 13.13
C ARG A 85 37.29 6.46 13.89
N ALA A 86 38.16 5.74 13.18
CA ALA A 86 39.23 4.92 13.77
C ALA A 86 40.54 5.68 13.98
N ARG A 87 40.72 6.86 13.37
CA ARG A 87 41.96 7.67 13.46
C ARG A 87 41.88 8.82 14.46
N ASP A 88 40.69 9.23 14.87
CA ASP A 88 40.50 10.29 15.88
C ASP A 88 40.43 9.75 17.33
N ARG A 89 40.84 8.50 17.56
CA ARG A 89 41.02 7.93 18.90
C ARG A 89 42.50 7.69 19.18
N THR A 90 43.21 8.73 19.58
CA THR A 90 44.50 8.62 20.24
C THR A 90 44.28 8.24 21.71
N THR A 91 44.06 6.94 21.94
CA THR A 91 44.34 6.27 23.21
C THR A 91 44.84 4.87 22.88
N PRO A 92 46.09 4.51 23.25
CA PRO A 92 46.61 3.18 23.00
C PRO A 92 46.04 2.21 24.04
N SER A 93 45.72 0.99 23.61
CA SER A 93 45.20 -0.13 24.40
C SER A 93 43.68 -0.14 24.62
N GLY A 94 43.01 -0.92 23.78
CA GLY A 94 41.63 -1.34 23.94
C GLY A 94 41.27 -2.20 22.74
N ALA A 95 41.13 -3.50 22.94
CA ALA A 95 40.74 -4.45 21.90
C ALA A 95 39.59 -3.88 21.07
N GLN A 96 39.65 -4.05 19.74
CA GLN A 96 38.45 -3.87 18.92
C GLN A 96 37.40 -4.84 19.45
N VAL A 97 36.51 -4.35 20.31
CA VAL A 97 35.19 -4.95 20.43
C VAL A 97 34.58 -4.70 19.06
N GLN A 98 34.75 -5.63 18.12
CA GLN A 98 33.76 -5.80 17.06
C GLN A 98 32.44 -5.84 17.82
N ALA A 99 31.66 -4.76 17.74
CA ALA A 99 30.28 -4.80 18.19
C ALA A 99 29.70 -6.03 17.49
N ALA A 100 29.35 -7.05 18.29
CA ALA A 100 28.83 -8.29 17.77
C ALA A 100 27.65 -7.92 16.87
N GLU A 101 27.64 -8.44 15.64
CA GLU A 101 26.49 -8.22 14.76
C GLU A 101 25.23 -8.69 15.50
N PRO A 102 24.15 -7.88 15.53
CA PRO A 102 22.95 -8.24 16.27
C PRO A 102 22.44 -9.60 15.77
N PRO A 103 21.96 -10.47 16.68
CA PRO A 103 21.36 -11.75 16.30
C PRO A 103 20.27 -11.56 15.23
N ALA A 104 20.11 -12.54 14.34
CA ALA A 104 19.16 -12.45 13.23
C ALA A 104 17.70 -12.19 13.71
N ALA A 105 17.34 -12.67 14.90
CA ALA A 105 16.04 -12.42 15.52
C ALA A 105 15.84 -10.95 15.90
N GLU A 106 16.85 -10.30 16.49
CA GLU A 106 16.81 -8.87 16.85
C GLU A 106 16.71 -7.99 15.59
N LEU A 107 17.41 -8.39 14.52
CA LEU A 107 17.37 -7.67 13.24
C LEU A 107 16.00 -7.83 12.55
N ASP A 108 15.38 -9.01 12.65
CA ASP A 108 14.01 -9.25 12.16
C ASP A 108 12.96 -8.45 12.94
N GLU A 109 13.07 -8.39 14.26
CA GLU A 109 12.24 -7.51 15.11
C GLU A 109 12.40 -6.04 14.74
N ARG A 110 13.64 -5.57 14.58
CA ARG A 110 13.93 -4.21 14.12
C ARG A 110 13.33 -3.93 12.74
N ALA A 111 13.39 -4.88 11.81
CA ALA A 111 12.78 -4.73 10.49
C ALA A 111 11.25 -4.62 10.56
N ARG A 112 10.59 -5.41 11.42
CA ARG A 112 9.15 -5.29 11.67
C ARG A 112 8.79 -3.92 12.25
N ALA A 113 9.51 -3.47 13.27
CA ALA A 113 9.28 -2.18 13.90
C ALA A 113 9.47 -1.02 12.91
N ALA A 114 10.54 -1.05 12.11
CA ALA A 114 10.81 -0.04 11.10
C ALA A 114 9.73 0.04 10.01
N LEU A 115 9.15 -1.09 9.60
CA LEU A 115 8.03 -1.12 8.65
C LEU A 115 6.76 -0.46 9.21
N VAL A 116 6.42 -0.79 10.46
CA VAL A 116 5.27 -0.20 11.17
C VAL A 116 5.46 1.31 11.30
N GLU A 117 6.63 1.74 11.78
CA GLU A 117 6.90 3.17 12.00
C GLU A 117 6.93 3.98 10.69
N ALA A 118 7.48 3.41 9.62
CA ALA A 118 7.50 4.04 8.30
C ALA A 118 6.09 4.15 7.69
N ASP A 119 5.28 3.10 7.78
CA ASP A 119 3.88 3.12 7.32
C ASP A 119 3.03 4.13 8.11
N ASP A 120 3.18 4.19 9.43
CA ASP A 120 2.53 5.21 10.27
C ASP A 120 2.95 6.63 9.86
N SER A 121 4.24 6.85 9.62
CA SER A 121 4.77 8.17 9.22
C SER A 121 4.20 8.61 7.87
N VAL A 122 4.05 7.69 6.92
CA VAL A 122 3.42 7.95 5.62
C VAL A 122 1.92 8.27 5.78
N ARG A 123 1.20 7.54 6.65
CA ARG A 123 -0.23 7.77 6.90
C ARG A 123 -0.49 9.12 7.57
N VAL A 124 0.23 9.43 8.65
CA VAL A 124 0.16 10.74 9.32
C VAL A 124 0.47 11.88 8.36
N SER A 125 1.54 11.73 7.56
CA SER A 125 1.92 12.76 6.59
C SER A 125 0.86 12.95 5.49
N ALA A 126 0.16 11.88 5.09
CA ALA A 126 -0.94 11.96 4.15
C ALA A 126 -2.19 12.64 4.75
N GLU A 127 -2.51 12.31 6.01
CA GLU A 127 -3.62 12.91 6.76
C GLU A 127 -3.43 14.43 6.91
N GLU A 128 -2.26 14.88 7.38
CA GLU A 128 -2.00 16.32 7.53
C GLU A 128 -1.99 17.05 6.18
N LEU A 129 -1.41 16.43 5.13
CA LEU A 129 -1.41 17.03 3.79
C LEU A 129 -2.83 17.26 3.26
N ALA A 130 -3.79 16.37 3.57
CA ALA A 130 -5.18 16.54 3.15
C ALA A 130 -5.83 17.80 3.75
N PHE A 131 -5.50 18.16 5.00
CA PHE A 131 -5.98 19.41 5.62
C PHE A 131 -5.34 20.64 4.99
N VAL A 132 -4.05 20.57 4.64
CA VAL A 132 -3.37 21.66 3.91
C VAL A 132 -3.97 21.86 2.52
N VAL A 133 -4.20 20.79 1.76
CA VAL A 133 -4.88 20.86 0.46
C VAL A 133 -6.29 21.46 0.60
N GLY A 134 -7.02 21.11 1.66
CA GLY A 134 -8.34 21.67 1.95
C GLY A 134 -8.36 23.18 2.15
N ARG A 135 -7.26 23.78 2.61
CA ARG A 135 -7.10 25.24 2.75
C ARG A 135 -6.93 25.94 1.40
N PHE A 136 -6.11 25.36 0.53
CA PHE A 136 -5.63 25.98 -0.71
C PHE A 136 -6.55 25.68 -1.92
N GLY A 137 -7.45 24.71 -1.80
CA GLY A 137 -8.34 24.31 -2.90
C GLY A 137 -7.56 23.73 -4.09
N ALA A 138 -8.27 23.41 -5.18
CA ALA A 138 -7.66 22.81 -6.37
C ALA A 138 -6.77 23.77 -7.20
N GLY A 139 -6.77 25.08 -6.88
CA GLY A 139 -6.10 26.13 -7.66
C GLY A 139 -4.65 26.41 -7.28
N ASP A 140 -4.21 26.02 -6.08
CA ASP A 140 -2.90 26.33 -5.51
C ASP A 140 -2.02 25.08 -5.35
N ALA A 141 -2.10 24.18 -6.34
CA ALA A 141 -1.37 22.90 -6.35
C ALA A 141 0.15 23.08 -6.21
N GLU A 142 0.70 24.22 -6.65
CA GLU A 142 2.14 24.52 -6.58
C GLU A 142 2.67 24.56 -5.13
N HIS A 143 1.87 25.03 -4.17
CA HIS A 143 2.26 25.10 -2.75
C HIS A 143 2.33 23.72 -2.08
N VAL A 144 1.59 22.74 -2.61
CA VAL A 144 1.48 21.39 -2.03
C VAL A 144 2.20 20.31 -2.87
N ASP A 145 2.65 20.64 -4.08
CA ASP A 145 3.33 19.71 -4.98
C ASP A 145 4.61 19.09 -4.37
N PRO A 146 5.51 19.86 -3.72
CA PRO A 146 6.70 19.27 -3.11
C PRO A 146 6.38 18.17 -2.09
N PHE A 147 5.36 18.39 -1.26
CA PHE A 147 4.91 17.43 -0.25
C PHE A 147 4.23 16.23 -0.90
N THR A 148 3.39 16.47 -1.91
CA THR A 148 2.71 15.40 -2.67
C THR A 148 3.72 14.49 -3.36
N ARG A 149 4.78 15.09 -3.93
CA ARG A 149 5.87 14.35 -4.58
C ARG A 149 6.67 13.52 -3.59
N VAL A 150 7.10 14.11 -2.48
CA VAL A 150 7.87 13.39 -1.45
C VAL A 150 7.04 12.27 -0.82
N LEU A 151 5.75 12.47 -0.60
CA LEU A 151 4.86 11.43 -0.11
C LEU A 151 4.71 10.26 -1.11
N ARG A 152 4.68 10.56 -2.42
CA ARG A 152 4.68 9.55 -3.48
C ARG A 152 5.98 8.74 -3.51
N GLU A 153 7.12 9.42 -3.40
CA GLU A 153 8.45 8.78 -3.32
C GLU A 153 8.55 7.88 -2.07
N ALA A 154 8.14 8.39 -0.91
CA ALA A 154 8.08 7.64 0.35
C ALA A 154 7.18 6.38 0.24
N ARG A 155 6.00 6.49 -0.37
CA ARG A 155 5.14 5.33 -0.64
C ARG A 155 5.81 4.30 -1.56
N GLY A 156 6.59 4.76 -2.53
CA GLY A 156 7.37 3.90 -3.43
C GLY A 156 8.41 3.07 -2.68
N GLU A 157 9.22 3.72 -1.84
CA GLU A 157 10.23 3.04 -1.00
C GLU A 157 9.58 2.08 0.01
N LEU A 158 8.48 2.49 0.65
CA LEU A 158 7.72 1.63 1.57
C LEU A 158 7.14 0.39 0.86
N ALA A 159 6.62 0.56 -0.35
CA ALA A 159 6.13 -0.57 -1.14
C ALA A 159 7.26 -1.55 -1.52
N VAL A 160 8.48 -1.05 -1.76
CA VAL A 160 9.66 -1.92 -1.97
C VAL A 160 9.98 -2.69 -0.69
N ALA A 161 9.99 -2.02 0.47
CA ALA A 161 10.29 -2.64 1.76
C ALA A 161 9.28 -3.76 2.10
N PHE A 162 7.98 -3.54 1.90
CA PHE A 162 6.97 -4.59 2.11
C PHE A 162 7.10 -5.76 1.12
N ARG A 163 7.49 -5.51 -0.14
CA ARG A 163 7.78 -6.61 -1.08
C ARG A 163 8.95 -7.48 -0.62
N MET A 164 10.02 -6.85 -0.13
CA MET A 164 11.16 -7.57 0.45
C MET A 164 10.72 -8.37 1.68
N ARG A 165 9.86 -7.80 2.52
CA ARG A 165 9.28 -8.47 3.69
C ARG A 165 8.45 -9.69 3.31
N TRP A 166 7.57 -9.55 2.33
CA TRP A 166 6.74 -10.64 1.80
C TRP A 166 7.59 -11.82 1.29
N GLN A 167 8.63 -11.53 0.49
CA GLN A 167 9.57 -12.54 0.01
C GLN A 167 10.32 -13.23 1.16
N TYR A 168 10.77 -12.45 2.14
CA TYR A 168 11.48 -12.95 3.33
C TYR A 168 10.63 -13.93 4.14
N GLU A 169 9.34 -13.61 4.34
CA GLU A 169 8.35 -14.47 4.99
C GLU A 169 8.02 -15.71 4.15
N GLY A 170 8.03 -15.59 2.83
CA GLY A 170 7.95 -16.71 1.88
C GLY A 170 9.21 -17.59 1.81
N GLY A 171 10.22 -17.36 2.67
CA GLY A 171 11.44 -18.17 2.74
C GLY A 171 12.53 -17.78 1.74
N VAL A 172 12.38 -16.64 1.05
CA VAL A 172 13.35 -16.14 0.06
C VAL A 172 14.04 -14.87 0.59
N PRO A 173 15.38 -14.83 0.67
CA PRO A 173 16.34 -15.88 0.31
C PRO A 173 16.43 -17.01 1.36
N GLN A 174 16.96 -18.16 0.94
CA GLN A 174 17.18 -19.34 1.81
C GLN A 174 18.49 -19.26 2.59
N GLU A 175 19.51 -18.61 2.02
CA GLU A 175 20.86 -18.56 2.57
C GLU A 175 20.94 -17.60 3.78
N PRO A 176 21.50 -18.01 4.94
CA PRO A 176 21.46 -17.20 6.16
C PRO A 176 22.09 -15.81 6.04
N ALA A 177 23.19 -15.66 5.30
CA ALA A 177 23.81 -14.35 5.09
C ALA A 177 22.94 -13.46 4.21
N ALA A 178 22.38 -13.99 3.11
CA ALA A 178 21.41 -13.28 2.28
C ALA A 178 20.14 -12.88 3.06
N ARG A 179 19.65 -13.72 3.99
CA ARG A 179 18.50 -13.38 4.87
C ARG A 179 18.80 -12.17 5.75
N ARG A 180 19.99 -12.11 6.35
CA ARG A 180 20.43 -10.93 7.11
C ARG A 180 20.52 -9.67 6.23
N HIS A 181 21.04 -9.81 5.01
CA HIS A 181 21.09 -8.69 4.05
C HIS A 181 19.69 -8.21 3.64
N ALA A 182 18.74 -9.13 3.43
CA ALA A 182 17.36 -8.77 3.09
C ALA A 182 16.72 -7.94 4.20
N LEU A 183 16.84 -8.37 5.46
CA LEU A 183 16.32 -7.63 6.61
C LEU A 183 17.02 -6.28 6.80
N ALA A 184 18.35 -6.20 6.63
CA ALA A 184 19.07 -4.93 6.68
C ALA A 184 18.63 -3.98 5.55
N GLY A 185 18.34 -4.53 4.36
CA GLY A 185 17.76 -3.78 3.24
C GLY A 185 16.36 -3.25 3.55
N ILE A 186 15.51 -4.03 4.22
CA ILE A 186 14.19 -3.57 4.69
C ILE A 186 14.35 -2.37 5.63
N VAL A 187 15.22 -2.48 6.65
CA VAL A 187 15.50 -1.37 7.58
C VAL A 187 16.02 -0.14 6.84
N GLY A 188 16.97 -0.30 5.92
CA GLY A 188 17.52 0.81 5.15
C GLY A 188 16.48 1.53 4.28
N ARG A 189 15.52 0.80 3.70
CA ARG A 189 14.41 1.38 2.94
C ARG A 189 13.43 2.15 3.84
N CYS A 190 13.11 1.61 5.01
CA CYS A 190 12.30 2.33 6.01
C CYS A 190 13.00 3.61 6.52
N GLU A 191 14.31 3.57 6.73
CA GLU A 191 15.11 4.74 7.09
C GLU A 191 15.09 5.81 5.97
N GLU A 192 15.09 5.38 4.70
CA GLU A 192 14.97 6.27 3.55
C GLU A 192 13.58 6.92 3.46
N VAL A 193 12.50 6.17 3.69
CA VAL A 193 11.13 6.71 3.84
C VAL A 193 11.12 7.82 4.90
N GLY A 194 11.70 7.53 6.07
CA GLY A 194 11.81 8.51 7.15
C GLY A 194 12.59 9.75 6.73
N ARG A 195 13.75 9.58 6.08
CA ARG A 195 14.61 10.68 5.62
C ARG A 195 13.91 11.59 4.60
N LEU A 196 13.16 11.01 3.66
CA LEU A 196 12.40 11.76 2.66
C LEU A 196 11.36 12.67 3.33
N LEU A 197 10.58 12.12 4.26
CA LEU A 197 9.55 12.87 5.00
C LEU A 197 10.17 13.90 5.96
N ASP A 198 11.18 13.50 6.74
CA ASP A 198 11.93 14.39 7.65
C ASP A 198 12.50 15.61 6.90
N GLY A 199 12.99 15.40 5.67
CA GLY A 199 13.57 16.46 4.84
C GLY A 199 12.58 17.54 4.41
N GLN A 200 11.26 17.29 4.49
CA GLN A 200 10.22 18.27 4.17
C GLN A 200 9.47 18.79 5.41
N ALA A 201 9.73 18.25 6.60
CA ALA A 201 8.96 18.54 7.80
C ALA A 201 8.92 20.03 8.17
N ALA A 202 10.07 20.73 8.10
CA ALA A 202 10.14 22.16 8.42
C ALA A 202 9.41 23.04 7.39
N ALA A 203 9.54 22.72 6.10
CA ALA A 203 8.83 23.43 5.04
C ALA A 203 7.31 23.20 5.14
N PHE A 204 6.89 21.99 5.52
CA PHE A 204 5.49 21.68 5.75
C PHE A 204 4.93 22.48 6.95
N ASP A 205 5.65 22.55 8.07
CA ASP A 205 5.24 23.38 9.22
C ASP A 205 5.07 24.86 8.84
N GLN A 206 5.99 25.40 8.04
CA GLN A 206 5.88 26.77 7.53
C GLN A 206 4.64 26.95 6.66
N SER A 207 4.33 25.99 5.78
CA SER A 207 3.11 26.04 4.95
C SER A 207 1.82 26.03 5.76
N ARG A 208 1.86 25.42 6.96
CA ARG A 208 0.73 25.41 7.88
C ARG A 208 0.58 26.70 8.68
N GLY A 209 1.69 27.33 9.06
CA GLY A 209 1.70 28.60 9.80
C GLY A 209 0.96 28.51 11.15
N LEU A 210 0.96 27.36 11.83
CA LEU A 210 0.19 27.19 13.07
C LEU A 210 0.67 28.06 14.24
N GLU A 211 1.88 28.62 14.14
CA GLU A 211 2.44 29.54 15.13
C GLU A 211 1.92 30.99 14.97
N GLU A 212 1.28 31.32 13.84
CA GLU A 212 0.83 32.67 13.47
C GLU A 212 -0.47 33.12 14.19
N GLY A 213 -1.03 32.27 15.06
CA GLY A 213 -2.23 32.57 15.86
C GLY A 213 -3.53 32.70 15.05
N LEU A 214 -4.60 33.12 15.72
CA LEU A 214 -5.96 33.15 15.14
C LEU A 214 -6.11 34.08 13.93
N GLY A 215 -5.25 35.09 13.79
CA GLY A 215 -5.22 35.99 12.64
C GLY A 215 -4.44 35.45 11.43
N GLY A 216 -3.70 34.35 11.59
CA GLY A 216 -2.84 33.77 10.55
C GLY A 216 -3.14 32.30 10.27
N GLY A 217 -2.09 31.51 10.05
CA GLY A 217 -2.15 30.11 9.65
C GLY A 217 -3.01 29.22 10.56
N LEU A 218 -2.93 29.37 11.88
CA LEU A 218 -3.74 28.62 12.85
C LEU A 218 -5.24 28.88 12.68
N GLY A 219 -5.65 30.14 12.53
CA GLY A 219 -7.07 30.49 12.35
C GLY A 219 -7.66 29.89 11.08
N HIS A 220 -6.92 29.95 9.97
CA HIS A 220 -7.31 29.31 8.72
C HIS A 220 -7.41 27.78 8.83
N ALA A 221 -6.43 27.14 9.47
CA ALA A 221 -6.45 25.69 9.68
C ALA A 221 -7.64 25.26 10.56
N LEU A 222 -7.96 26.05 11.59
CA LEU A 222 -9.13 25.84 12.43
C LEU A 222 -10.44 25.92 11.63
N VAL A 223 -10.59 26.88 10.72
CA VAL A 223 -11.77 26.99 9.84
C VAL A 223 -11.93 25.73 8.97
N VAL A 224 -10.84 25.22 8.39
CA VAL A 224 -10.87 23.99 7.57
C VAL A 224 -11.28 22.79 8.43
N ALA A 225 -10.67 22.63 9.60
CA ALA A 225 -10.97 21.52 10.51
C ALA A 225 -12.44 21.56 10.99
N GLU A 226 -12.94 22.73 11.38
CA GLU A 226 -14.35 22.89 11.78
C GLU A 226 -15.32 22.64 10.63
N GLY A 227 -14.97 23.05 9.40
CA GLY A 227 -15.77 22.76 8.21
C GLY A 227 -15.93 21.25 8.00
N ARG A 228 -14.81 20.52 8.04
CA ARG A 228 -14.80 19.05 7.94
C ARG A 228 -15.51 18.37 9.09
N PHE A 229 -15.33 18.86 10.31
CA PHE A 229 -16.05 18.36 11.48
C PHE A 229 -17.57 18.44 11.31
N ARG A 230 -18.09 19.61 10.87
CA ARG A 230 -19.53 19.80 10.62
C ARG A 230 -20.05 18.90 9.50
N GLU A 231 -19.28 18.78 8.40
CA GLU A 231 -19.57 17.89 7.29
C GLU A 231 -19.75 16.43 7.78
N LEU A 232 -18.77 15.90 8.51
CA LEU A 232 -18.80 14.53 9.01
C LEU A 232 -19.87 14.30 10.07
N THR A 233 -20.15 15.30 10.91
CA THR A 233 -21.25 15.21 11.89
C THR A 233 -22.59 15.00 11.19
N TRP A 234 -22.84 15.71 10.10
CA TRP A 234 -24.03 15.46 9.27
C TRP A 234 -23.94 14.06 8.64
N ARG A 235 -22.87 13.73 7.91
CA ARG A 235 -22.73 12.44 7.23
C ARG A 235 -22.87 11.23 8.16
N THR A 236 -22.49 11.34 9.43
CA THR A 236 -22.65 10.27 10.44
C THR A 236 -24.11 9.84 10.61
N GLY A 237 -25.05 10.80 10.60
CA GLY A 237 -26.49 10.49 10.68
C GLY A 237 -26.98 9.74 9.44
N ALA A 238 -26.59 10.21 8.26
CA ALA A 238 -26.92 9.56 6.99
C ALA A 238 -26.33 8.14 6.89
N ALA A 239 -25.08 7.95 7.34
CA ALA A 239 -24.43 6.64 7.38
C ALA A 239 -25.14 5.66 8.32
N GLY A 240 -25.65 6.13 9.46
CA GLY A 240 -26.47 5.30 10.37
C GLY A 240 -27.76 4.80 9.73
N THR A 241 -28.46 5.68 8.99
CA THR A 241 -29.66 5.31 8.22
C THR A 241 -29.29 4.30 7.13
N ALA A 242 -28.25 4.56 6.34
CA ALA A 242 -27.79 3.67 5.27
C ALA A 242 -27.42 2.27 5.79
N LEU A 243 -26.74 2.19 6.94
CA LEU A 243 -26.38 0.90 7.56
C LEU A 243 -27.64 0.13 8.02
N SER A 244 -28.64 0.83 8.55
CA SER A 244 -29.93 0.21 8.92
C SER A 244 -30.66 -0.35 7.70
N GLU A 245 -30.73 0.42 6.61
CA GLU A 245 -31.32 -0.01 5.33
C GLU A 245 -30.56 -1.19 4.69
N LEU A 246 -29.24 -1.28 4.88
CA LEU A 246 -28.48 -2.46 4.47
C LEU A 246 -28.87 -3.70 5.28
N GLY A 247 -29.05 -3.57 6.59
CA GLY A 247 -29.46 -4.66 7.48
C GLY A 247 -30.89 -5.17 7.22
N GLU A 248 -31.76 -4.34 6.65
CA GLU A 248 -33.09 -4.75 6.21
C GLU A 248 -33.09 -5.54 4.88
N ARG A 249 -32.09 -5.29 4.03
CA ARG A 249 -31.99 -5.88 2.68
C ARG A 249 -31.10 -7.12 2.62
N PHE A 250 -29.98 -7.11 3.33
CA PHE A 250 -28.94 -8.14 3.26
C PHE A 250 -28.80 -8.91 4.58
N ALA A 251 -28.07 -10.03 4.54
CA ALA A 251 -27.76 -10.82 5.73
C ALA A 251 -26.83 -10.05 6.68
N ALA A 252 -26.85 -10.39 7.98
CA ALA A 252 -25.97 -9.75 8.97
C ALA A 252 -24.47 -9.90 8.65
N SER A 253 -24.06 -10.98 7.97
CA SER A 253 -22.69 -11.16 7.51
C SER A 253 -22.26 -10.09 6.50
N ALA A 254 -23.19 -9.54 5.71
CA ALA A 254 -22.92 -8.54 4.69
C ALA A 254 -22.47 -7.19 5.28
N THR A 255 -22.89 -6.88 6.51
CA THR A 255 -22.57 -5.62 7.20
C THR A 255 -21.62 -5.80 8.38
N ALA A 256 -21.18 -7.04 8.66
CA ALA A 256 -20.36 -7.37 9.83
C ALA A 256 -19.04 -6.56 9.88
N ALA A 257 -18.41 -6.32 8.74
CA ALA A 257 -17.14 -5.60 8.65
C ALA A 257 -17.21 -4.10 9.02
N VAL A 258 -18.41 -3.51 9.02
CA VAL A 258 -18.63 -2.10 9.39
C VAL A 258 -19.50 -1.98 10.65
N ALA A 259 -19.73 -3.09 11.35
CA ALA A 259 -20.48 -3.08 12.59
C ALA A 259 -19.76 -2.19 13.61
N GLY A 260 -20.48 -1.23 14.19
CA GLY A 260 -19.93 -0.28 15.16
C GLY A 260 -19.18 0.93 14.56
N HIS A 261 -18.98 1.00 13.24
CA HIS A 261 -18.33 2.16 12.60
C HIS A 261 -19.01 3.49 12.93
N VAL A 262 -20.35 3.53 13.01
CA VAL A 262 -21.10 4.74 13.40
C VAL A 262 -20.74 5.18 14.81
N GLU A 263 -20.62 4.25 15.75
CA GLU A 263 -20.28 4.57 17.15
C GLU A 263 -18.82 4.99 17.28
N GLN A 264 -17.91 4.33 16.54
CA GLN A 264 -16.50 4.73 16.49
C GLN A 264 -16.31 6.11 15.83
N ALA A 265 -17.08 6.44 14.79
CA ALA A 265 -17.09 7.76 14.18
C ALA A 265 -17.56 8.83 15.18
N LYS A 266 -18.66 8.58 15.90
CA LYS A 266 -19.14 9.48 16.97
C LYS A 266 -18.08 9.69 18.06
N ASP A 267 -17.44 8.62 18.51
CA ASP A 267 -16.36 8.67 19.50
C ASP A 267 -15.20 9.57 19.06
N ARG A 268 -14.75 9.43 17.79
CA ARG A 268 -13.74 10.33 17.21
C ARG A 268 -14.22 11.77 17.10
N LEU A 269 -15.48 12.00 16.75
CA LEU A 269 -16.04 13.36 16.67
C LEU A 269 -16.16 14.01 18.06
N VAL A 270 -16.48 13.25 19.11
CA VAL A 270 -16.47 13.75 20.49
C VAL A 270 -15.06 14.17 20.90
N PHE A 271 -14.05 13.34 20.63
CA PHE A 271 -12.65 13.70 20.88
C PHE A 271 -12.24 14.94 20.09
N ALA A 272 -12.57 15.00 18.79
CA ALA A 272 -12.29 16.16 17.95
C ALA A 272 -12.91 17.45 18.50
N THR A 273 -14.16 17.40 18.96
CA THR A 273 -14.85 18.56 19.56
C THR A 273 -14.08 19.10 20.76
N THR A 274 -13.65 18.21 21.66
CA THR A 274 -12.84 18.58 22.83
C THR A 274 -11.53 19.25 22.41
N GLN A 275 -10.81 18.68 21.44
CA GLN A 275 -9.54 19.24 20.99
C GLN A 275 -9.70 20.57 20.23
N LEU A 276 -10.77 20.75 19.44
CA LEU A 276 -11.09 22.03 18.80
C LEU A 276 -11.38 23.12 19.85
N ASN A 277 -12.09 22.79 20.93
CA ASN A 277 -12.33 23.72 22.03
C ASN A 277 -11.03 24.09 22.75
N HIS A 278 -10.18 23.11 23.07
CA HIS A 278 -8.87 23.36 23.67
C HIS A 278 -7.94 24.17 22.75
N THR A 279 -8.06 23.99 21.42
CA THR A 279 -7.34 24.80 20.43
C THR A 279 -7.70 26.27 20.57
N ARG A 280 -9.00 26.61 20.62
CA ARG A 280 -9.45 28.00 20.77
C ARG A 280 -8.99 28.60 22.10
N GLN A 281 -9.18 27.87 23.20
CA GLN A 281 -8.75 28.32 24.54
C GLN A 281 -7.25 28.62 24.59
N ALA A 282 -6.41 27.73 24.06
CA ALA A 282 -4.96 27.96 24.04
C ALA A 282 -4.58 29.15 23.14
N ALA A 283 -5.24 29.30 21.99
CA ALA A 283 -4.99 30.41 21.07
C ALA A 283 -5.42 31.77 21.67
N ASP A 284 -6.54 31.82 22.40
CA ASP A 284 -7.01 33.03 23.11
C ASP A 284 -6.05 33.44 24.24
N LEU A 285 -5.34 32.47 24.84
CA LEU A 285 -4.27 32.70 25.82
C LEU A 285 -2.92 33.08 25.19
N GLY A 286 -2.83 33.09 23.84
CA GLY A 286 -1.59 33.35 23.11
C GLY A 286 -0.62 32.17 23.04
N ASP A 287 -1.02 30.99 23.51
CA ASP A 287 -0.22 29.76 23.45
C ASP A 287 -0.48 29.01 22.13
N ASN A 288 0.05 29.58 21.04
CA ASN A 288 -0.16 29.05 19.69
C ASN A 288 0.47 27.67 19.47
N ASP A 289 1.56 27.34 20.16
CA ASP A 289 2.19 26.02 20.09
C ASP A 289 1.28 24.94 20.68
N ARG A 290 0.71 25.18 21.87
CA ARG A 290 -0.29 24.29 22.47
C ARG A 290 -1.54 24.20 21.60
N ALA A 291 -2.02 25.33 21.08
CA ALA A 291 -3.17 25.37 20.18
C ALA A 291 -2.93 24.52 18.92
N GLY A 292 -1.77 24.66 18.27
CA GLY A 292 -1.40 23.88 17.09
C GLY A 292 -1.29 22.38 17.37
N GLY A 293 -0.80 21.97 18.54
CA GLY A 293 -0.79 20.57 18.97
C GLY A 293 -2.21 19.99 19.14
N ARG A 294 -3.11 20.74 19.77
CA ARG A 294 -4.52 20.37 19.95
C ARG A 294 -5.27 20.29 18.62
N LEU A 295 -5.01 21.23 17.70
CA LEU A 295 -5.61 21.22 16.37
C LEU A 295 -5.24 19.96 15.59
N ARG A 296 -3.96 19.56 15.60
CA ARG A 296 -3.52 18.32 14.94
C ARG A 296 -4.22 17.07 15.51
N ALA A 297 -4.39 17.00 16.83
CA ALA A 297 -5.16 15.92 17.44
C ALA A 297 -6.62 15.90 16.97
N ALA A 298 -7.24 17.08 16.84
CA ALA A 298 -8.59 17.18 16.27
C ALA A 298 -8.64 16.73 14.81
N GLU A 299 -7.70 17.16 13.99
CA GLU A 299 -7.58 16.79 12.57
C GLU A 299 -7.41 15.28 12.37
N GLY A 300 -6.54 14.64 13.15
CA GLY A 300 -6.38 13.18 13.13
C GLY A 300 -7.68 12.44 13.49
N ALA A 301 -8.42 12.94 14.46
CA ALA A 301 -9.73 12.38 14.84
C ALA A 301 -10.80 12.58 13.76
N ILE A 302 -10.84 13.76 13.14
CA ILE A 302 -11.72 14.06 11.99
C ILE A 302 -11.38 13.13 10.82
N ALA A 303 -10.09 12.93 10.51
CA ALA A 303 -9.66 12.03 9.45
C ALA A 303 -10.09 10.58 9.72
N GLN A 304 -9.95 10.08 10.95
CA GLN A 304 -10.42 8.73 11.29
C GLN A 304 -11.95 8.59 11.29
N ALA A 305 -12.69 9.61 11.72
CA ALA A 305 -14.15 9.62 11.60
C ALA A 305 -14.58 9.49 10.14
N ALA A 306 -13.88 10.16 9.21
CA ALA A 306 -14.12 10.02 7.78
C ALA A 306 -13.89 8.59 7.29
N VAL A 307 -12.82 7.90 7.72
CA VAL A 307 -12.57 6.50 7.34
C VAL A 307 -13.75 5.59 7.70
N PHE A 308 -14.30 5.71 8.91
CA PHE A 308 -15.44 4.89 9.32
C PHE A 308 -16.71 5.15 8.49
N ILE A 309 -17.01 6.42 8.21
CA ILE A 309 -18.18 6.84 7.43
C ILE A 309 -18.03 6.42 5.97
N ASP A 310 -16.88 6.71 5.36
CA ASP A 310 -16.54 6.32 3.99
C ASP A 310 -16.58 4.79 3.82
N GLY A 311 -16.16 4.03 4.84
CA GLY A 311 -16.25 2.57 4.86
C GLY A 311 -17.69 2.05 4.73
N ILE A 312 -18.67 2.68 5.41
CA ILE A 312 -20.09 2.33 5.31
C ILE A 312 -20.63 2.64 3.91
N GLU A 313 -20.35 3.83 3.39
CA GLU A 313 -20.79 4.26 2.06
C GLU A 313 -20.19 3.38 0.96
N ARG A 314 -18.90 3.05 1.08
CA ARG A 314 -18.20 2.14 0.16
C ARG A 314 -18.83 0.75 0.18
N LEU A 315 -19.07 0.17 1.37
CA LEU A 315 -19.70 -1.14 1.50
C LEU A 315 -21.11 -1.15 0.88
N ALA A 316 -21.90 -0.09 1.05
CA ALA A 316 -23.22 0.02 0.43
C ALA A 316 -23.16 -0.08 -1.11
N GLY A 317 -22.19 0.60 -1.72
CA GLY A 317 -21.92 0.53 -3.15
C GLY A 317 -21.42 -0.85 -3.59
N GLU A 318 -20.52 -1.46 -2.82
CA GLU A 318 -19.97 -2.78 -3.08
C GLU A 318 -21.04 -3.89 -3.01
N LEU A 319 -21.91 -3.86 -2.00
CA LEU A 319 -23.01 -4.82 -1.86
C LEU A 319 -24.02 -4.70 -3.00
N SER A 320 -24.36 -3.46 -3.38
CA SER A 320 -25.27 -3.20 -4.51
C SER A 320 -24.67 -3.69 -5.84
N ARG A 321 -23.37 -3.44 -6.05
CA ARG A 321 -22.63 -3.92 -7.23
C ARG A 321 -22.53 -5.44 -7.25
N ALA A 322 -22.20 -6.06 -6.12
CA ALA A 322 -22.10 -7.51 -6.01
C ALA A 322 -23.46 -8.18 -6.26
N ALA A 323 -24.54 -7.67 -5.68
CA ALA A 323 -25.89 -8.17 -5.91
C ALA A 323 -26.28 -8.14 -7.40
N ALA A 324 -25.96 -7.05 -8.11
CA ALA A 324 -26.19 -6.95 -9.55
C ALA A 324 -25.32 -7.91 -10.38
N MET A 325 -24.12 -8.25 -9.90
CA MET A 325 -23.17 -9.11 -10.60
C MET A 325 -23.40 -10.61 -10.38
N VAL A 326 -23.99 -11.03 -9.26
CA VAL A 326 -24.18 -12.46 -8.94
C VAL A 326 -24.85 -13.25 -10.08
N PRO A 327 -25.98 -12.80 -10.68
CA PRO A 327 -26.60 -13.54 -11.79
C PRO A 327 -25.68 -13.68 -13.02
N ALA A 328 -25.00 -12.60 -13.40
CA ALA A 328 -24.08 -12.61 -14.54
C ALA A 328 -22.85 -13.50 -14.26
N ALA A 329 -22.34 -13.49 -13.03
CA ALA A 329 -21.22 -14.34 -12.61
C ALA A 329 -21.61 -15.82 -12.63
N LEU A 330 -22.83 -16.18 -12.23
CA LEU A 330 -23.35 -17.55 -12.36
C LEU A 330 -23.37 -18.00 -13.83
N THR A 331 -24.04 -17.25 -14.70
CA THR A 331 -24.16 -17.61 -16.12
C THR A 331 -22.80 -17.62 -16.83
N GLY A 332 -21.96 -16.62 -16.58
CA GLY A 332 -20.61 -16.55 -17.13
C GLY A 332 -19.73 -17.72 -16.69
N SER A 333 -19.84 -18.14 -15.42
CA SER A 333 -19.12 -19.30 -14.91
C SER A 333 -19.53 -20.60 -15.60
N GLU A 334 -20.83 -20.82 -15.82
CA GLU A 334 -21.32 -22.03 -16.50
C GLU A 334 -20.81 -22.15 -17.94
N VAL A 335 -20.79 -21.02 -18.65
CA VAL A 335 -20.27 -20.96 -20.02
C VAL A 335 -18.78 -21.31 -20.03
N GLU A 336 -17.98 -20.71 -19.14
CA GLU A 336 -16.54 -21.00 -19.08
C GLU A 336 -16.24 -22.44 -18.62
N ILE A 337 -17.00 -22.97 -17.65
CA ILE A 337 -16.86 -24.37 -17.19
C ILE A 337 -17.22 -25.35 -18.31
N SER A 338 -18.24 -25.04 -19.13
CA SER A 338 -18.61 -25.89 -20.27
C SER A 338 -17.45 -26.03 -21.25
N GLY A 339 -16.70 -24.95 -21.52
CA GLY A 339 -15.47 -25.01 -22.30
C GLY A 339 -14.33 -25.82 -21.65
N ALA A 340 -14.30 -25.93 -20.31
CA ALA A 340 -13.32 -26.77 -19.61
C ALA A 340 -13.64 -28.28 -19.69
N ARG A 341 -14.87 -28.65 -20.10
CA ARG A 341 -15.29 -30.05 -20.29
C ARG A 341 -14.93 -30.60 -21.67
N GLU A 342 -14.62 -29.74 -22.64
CA GLU A 342 -14.25 -30.16 -23.98
C GLU A 342 -12.92 -30.95 -23.96
N PRO A 343 -12.79 -32.03 -24.75
CA PRO A 343 -11.56 -32.82 -24.81
C PRO A 343 -10.35 -31.94 -25.10
N ALA A 344 -9.26 -32.13 -24.36
CA ALA A 344 -8.04 -31.34 -24.52
C ALA A 344 -7.52 -31.44 -25.96
N SER A 345 -7.60 -30.33 -26.71
CA SER A 345 -6.86 -30.13 -27.94
C SER A 345 -5.43 -29.67 -27.62
N ALA A 346 -4.51 -29.77 -28.58
CA ALA A 346 -3.17 -29.21 -28.42
C ALA A 346 -3.29 -27.69 -28.12
N GLY A 347 -2.85 -27.26 -26.92
CA GLY A 347 -3.02 -25.88 -26.44
C GLY A 347 -4.18 -25.66 -25.45
N ALA A 348 -4.78 -26.73 -24.92
CA ALA A 348 -5.86 -26.62 -23.93
C ALA A 348 -5.42 -25.88 -22.64
N PRO A 349 -6.26 -25.01 -22.04
CA PRO A 349 -5.92 -24.17 -20.88
C PRO A 349 -5.59 -24.91 -19.57
N TYR A 350 -5.67 -26.24 -19.56
CA TYR A 350 -5.52 -27.11 -18.38
C TYR A 350 -4.68 -28.37 -18.68
N ALA A 351 -3.80 -28.32 -19.69
CA ALA A 351 -2.99 -29.47 -20.10
C ALA A 351 -2.10 -30.02 -18.95
N ASP A 352 -1.76 -29.16 -18.00
CA ASP A 352 -0.92 -29.41 -16.83
C ASP A 352 -1.68 -30.03 -15.64
N ILE A 353 -3.01 -30.16 -15.72
CA ILE A 353 -3.85 -30.77 -14.67
C ILE A 353 -4.25 -32.19 -15.08
N PRO A 354 -4.02 -33.22 -14.24
CA PRO A 354 -4.49 -34.57 -14.50
C PRO A 354 -5.99 -34.61 -14.77
N ALA A 355 -6.43 -35.35 -15.79
CA ALA A 355 -7.84 -35.36 -16.21
C ALA A 355 -8.83 -35.78 -15.10
N GLY A 356 -8.41 -36.67 -14.19
CA GLY A 356 -9.20 -37.05 -13.02
C GLY A 356 -9.38 -35.89 -12.04
N GLU A 357 -8.30 -35.14 -11.77
CA GLU A 357 -8.32 -33.97 -10.90
C GLU A 357 -9.15 -32.84 -11.52
N LEU A 358 -9.01 -32.59 -12.83
CA LEU A 358 -9.81 -31.59 -13.54
C LEU A 358 -11.32 -31.90 -13.42
N ARG A 359 -11.72 -33.17 -13.59
CA ARG A 359 -13.12 -33.59 -13.40
C ARG A 359 -13.62 -33.33 -11.97
N SER A 360 -12.81 -33.62 -10.95
CA SER A 360 -13.16 -33.33 -9.55
C SER A 360 -13.31 -31.84 -9.29
N ARG A 361 -12.41 -31.00 -9.83
CA ARG A 361 -12.51 -29.54 -9.70
C ARG A 361 -13.74 -28.97 -10.41
N VAL A 362 -14.08 -29.50 -11.60
CA VAL A 362 -15.31 -29.13 -12.32
C VAL A 362 -16.56 -29.51 -11.52
N ALA A 363 -16.61 -30.73 -10.98
CA ALA A 363 -17.73 -31.18 -10.15
C ALA A 363 -17.90 -30.31 -8.88
N HIS A 364 -16.79 -29.89 -8.26
CA HIS A 364 -16.82 -28.96 -7.13
C HIS A 364 -17.35 -27.57 -7.52
N ALA A 365 -16.91 -27.05 -8.67
CA ALA A 365 -17.40 -25.79 -9.20
C ALA A 365 -18.91 -25.85 -9.48
N ASP A 366 -19.40 -26.91 -10.12
CA ASP A 366 -20.84 -27.14 -10.37
C ASP A 366 -21.64 -27.19 -9.07
N ALA A 367 -21.16 -27.91 -8.05
CA ALA A 367 -21.81 -27.99 -6.76
C ALA A 367 -21.87 -26.62 -6.06
N THR A 368 -20.82 -25.81 -6.19
CA THR A 368 -20.78 -24.45 -5.64
C THR A 368 -21.78 -23.54 -6.33
N LEU A 369 -21.85 -23.56 -7.67
CA LEU A 369 -22.83 -22.78 -8.43
C LEU A 369 -24.27 -23.21 -8.11
N ALA A 370 -24.52 -24.51 -7.95
CA ALA A 370 -25.82 -25.04 -7.54
C ALA A 370 -26.23 -24.55 -6.14
N GLY A 371 -25.32 -24.61 -5.16
CA GLY A 371 -25.58 -24.11 -3.80
C GLY A 371 -25.87 -22.61 -3.76
N VAL A 372 -25.14 -21.82 -4.56
CA VAL A 372 -25.41 -20.36 -4.69
C VAL A 372 -26.78 -20.09 -5.29
N ARG A 373 -27.22 -20.87 -6.29
CA ARG A 373 -28.58 -20.74 -6.86
C ARG A 373 -29.66 -21.10 -5.87
N GLU A 374 -29.47 -22.17 -5.12
CA GLU A 374 -30.42 -22.58 -4.08
C GLU A 374 -30.57 -21.49 -3.01
N GLU A 375 -29.46 -20.90 -2.57
CA GLU A 375 -29.48 -19.80 -1.63
C GLU A 375 -30.21 -18.57 -2.20
N LEU A 376 -29.95 -18.20 -3.45
CA LEU A 376 -30.62 -17.10 -4.14
C LEU A 376 -32.13 -17.37 -4.31
N ALA A 377 -32.51 -18.60 -4.66
CA ALA A 377 -33.91 -19.00 -4.85
C ALA A 377 -34.69 -19.14 -3.52
N SER A 378 -33.98 -19.26 -2.39
CA SER A 378 -34.61 -19.39 -1.08
C SER A 378 -35.40 -18.15 -0.63
N GLY A 379 -35.16 -17.00 -1.27
CA GLY A 379 -35.79 -15.72 -0.92
C GLY A 379 -35.36 -15.15 0.44
N ARG A 380 -34.42 -15.80 1.14
CA ARG A 380 -33.83 -15.30 2.38
C ARG A 380 -32.87 -14.15 2.10
N ARG A 381 -32.64 -13.29 3.09
CA ARG A 381 -31.56 -12.29 3.06
C ARG A 381 -30.22 -13.03 2.95
N TYR A 382 -29.36 -12.58 2.03
CA TYR A 382 -28.06 -13.16 1.75
C TYR A 382 -26.97 -12.08 1.77
N ASP A 383 -25.71 -12.50 1.71
CA ASP A 383 -24.55 -11.63 1.54
C ASP A 383 -24.07 -11.71 0.08
N PRO A 384 -24.32 -10.67 -0.73
CA PRO A 384 -23.94 -10.67 -2.14
C PRO A 384 -22.42 -10.77 -2.36
N LEU A 385 -21.60 -10.18 -1.49
CA LEU A 385 -20.15 -10.23 -1.62
C LEU A 385 -19.64 -11.63 -1.29
N ASP A 386 -20.21 -12.29 -0.29
CA ASP A 386 -19.91 -13.68 0.02
C ASP A 386 -20.33 -14.63 -1.10
N LEU A 387 -21.52 -14.48 -1.67
CA LEU A 387 -21.95 -15.27 -2.83
C LEU A 387 -21.00 -15.08 -4.01
N LEU A 388 -20.66 -13.84 -4.35
CA LEU A 388 -19.77 -13.53 -5.45
C LEU A 388 -18.36 -14.13 -5.22
N ARG A 389 -17.87 -14.07 -3.98
CA ARG A 389 -16.59 -14.66 -3.58
C ARG A 389 -16.62 -16.19 -3.66
N ARG A 390 -17.71 -16.83 -3.23
CA ARG A 390 -17.91 -18.28 -3.36
C ARG A 390 -17.91 -18.72 -4.81
N ILE A 391 -18.62 -18.00 -5.69
CA ILE A 391 -18.58 -18.23 -7.14
C ILE A 391 -17.13 -18.15 -7.62
N VAL A 392 -16.48 -16.99 -7.46
CA VAL A 392 -15.12 -16.74 -7.97
C VAL A 392 -14.13 -17.80 -7.50
N ARG A 393 -14.10 -18.13 -6.20
CA ARG A 393 -13.17 -19.12 -5.64
C ARG A 393 -13.47 -20.54 -6.10
N GLY A 394 -14.75 -20.91 -6.22
CA GLY A 394 -15.15 -22.24 -6.67
C GLY A 394 -14.79 -22.51 -8.12
N VAL A 395 -14.83 -21.47 -8.97
CA VAL A 395 -14.64 -21.63 -10.42
C VAL A 395 -13.24 -21.27 -10.91
N ALA A 396 -12.50 -20.41 -10.21
CA ALA A 396 -11.14 -19.99 -10.58
C ALA A 396 -10.17 -21.15 -10.94
N PRO A 397 -10.22 -22.33 -10.27
CA PRO A 397 -9.34 -23.45 -10.63
C PRO A 397 -9.60 -24.07 -12.02
N VAL A 398 -10.78 -23.85 -12.61
CA VAL A 398 -11.28 -24.50 -13.83
C VAL A 398 -11.73 -23.52 -14.91
N VAL A 399 -11.43 -22.23 -14.76
CA VAL A 399 -11.76 -21.17 -15.73
C VAL A 399 -10.54 -20.31 -16.03
N ALA A 400 -10.55 -19.66 -17.18
CA ALA A 400 -9.47 -18.75 -17.59
C ALA A 400 -9.83 -17.27 -17.40
N GLY A 401 -11.10 -16.96 -17.12
CA GLY A 401 -11.58 -15.58 -16.98
C GLY A 401 -11.76 -14.85 -18.32
N ARG A 402 -11.89 -15.58 -19.42
CA ARG A 402 -11.95 -15.01 -20.78
C ARG A 402 -13.22 -14.21 -21.05
N ALA A 403 -14.32 -14.52 -20.35
CA ALA A 403 -15.56 -13.77 -20.48
C ALA A 403 -15.52 -12.39 -19.79
N GLY A 404 -14.45 -12.08 -19.03
CA GLY A 404 -14.27 -10.81 -18.32
C GLY A 404 -15.14 -10.65 -17.07
N VAL A 405 -16.30 -11.31 -17.01
CA VAL A 405 -17.22 -11.26 -15.86
C VAL A 405 -16.56 -11.77 -14.58
N LEU A 406 -15.79 -12.86 -14.66
CA LEU A 406 -15.11 -13.45 -13.51
C LEU A 406 -13.96 -12.59 -12.98
N PRO A 407 -13.02 -12.08 -13.80
CA PRO A 407 -12.07 -11.07 -13.36
C PRO A 407 -12.74 -9.83 -12.77
N ALA A 408 -13.84 -9.34 -13.37
CA ALA A 408 -14.58 -8.20 -12.81
C ALA A 408 -15.17 -8.53 -11.42
N ALA A 409 -15.74 -9.72 -11.25
CA ALA A 409 -16.27 -10.18 -9.97
C ALA A 409 -15.16 -10.33 -8.92
N ALA A 410 -14.05 -10.95 -9.28
CA ALA A 410 -12.86 -11.10 -8.43
C ALA A 410 -12.31 -9.74 -8.02
N ALA A 411 -12.27 -8.76 -8.92
CA ALA A 411 -11.84 -7.41 -8.62
C ALA A 411 -12.75 -6.69 -7.62
N VAL A 412 -14.08 -6.90 -7.68
CA VAL A 412 -15.01 -6.36 -6.66
C VAL A 412 -14.72 -6.97 -5.29
N CYS A 413 -14.62 -8.30 -5.20
CA CYS A 413 -14.30 -8.98 -3.94
C CYS A 413 -12.95 -8.52 -3.36
N ALA A 414 -11.91 -8.46 -4.21
CA ALA A 414 -10.56 -8.09 -3.80
C ALA A 414 -10.46 -6.64 -3.34
N ARG A 415 -11.11 -5.69 -4.03
CA ARG A 415 -11.14 -4.28 -3.59
C ARG A 415 -11.87 -4.12 -2.26
N SER A 416 -12.98 -4.82 -2.07
CA SER A 416 -13.72 -4.81 -0.81
C SER A 416 -12.86 -5.32 0.35
N ALA A 417 -12.19 -6.47 0.16
CA ALA A 417 -11.30 -7.05 1.17
C ALA A 417 -10.10 -6.15 1.50
N VAL A 418 -9.46 -5.55 0.48
CA VAL A 418 -8.32 -4.64 0.67
C VAL A 418 -8.75 -3.32 1.31
N GLY A 419 -9.91 -2.78 0.93
CA GLY A 419 -10.48 -1.58 1.53
C GLY A 419 -10.77 -1.78 3.02
N GLY A 420 -11.48 -2.86 3.38
CA GLY A 420 -11.79 -3.16 4.79
C GLY A 420 -10.54 -3.41 5.64
N ALA A 421 -9.52 -4.07 5.11
CA ALA A 421 -8.24 -4.23 5.81
C ALA A 421 -7.49 -2.90 6.00
N ASP A 422 -7.53 -2.02 5.00
CA ASP A 422 -6.92 -0.69 5.11
C ASP A 422 -7.61 0.20 6.13
N ASP A 423 -8.94 0.16 6.21
CA ASP A 423 -9.71 0.94 7.18
C ASP A 423 -9.31 0.58 8.62
N VAL A 424 -9.19 -0.73 8.93
CA VAL A 424 -8.77 -1.19 10.27
C VAL A 424 -7.36 -0.70 10.58
N VAL A 425 -6.42 -0.83 9.63
CA VAL A 425 -5.03 -0.35 9.82
C VAL A 425 -4.98 1.17 10.02
N ALA A 426 -5.78 1.94 9.27
CA ALA A 426 -5.81 3.39 9.36
C ALA A 426 -6.40 3.89 10.70
N THR A 427 -7.38 3.17 11.24
CA THR A 427 -8.13 3.58 12.45
C THR A 427 -7.59 2.99 13.75
N HIS A 428 -6.66 2.03 13.67
CA HIS A 428 -6.07 1.31 14.80
C HIS A 428 -4.54 1.18 14.68
N ARG A 429 -3.88 2.20 14.11
CA ARG A 429 -2.45 2.15 13.75
C ARG A 429 -1.52 1.83 14.92
N ALA A 430 -1.88 2.20 16.15
CA ALA A 430 -1.05 1.91 17.32
C ALA A 430 -1.08 0.43 17.74
N ALA A 431 -2.13 -0.32 17.35
CA ALA A 431 -2.26 -1.74 17.66
C ALA A 431 -1.80 -2.65 16.52
N VAL A 432 -2.09 -2.28 15.26
CA VAL A 432 -1.89 -3.17 14.11
C VAL A 432 -0.41 -3.31 13.76
N GLY A 433 0.08 -4.56 13.78
CA GLY A 433 1.49 -4.91 13.59
C GLY A 433 1.92 -5.07 12.12
N GLY A 434 3.20 -5.42 11.95
CA GLY A 434 3.82 -5.53 10.62
C GLY A 434 3.30 -6.68 9.76
N GLU A 435 2.74 -7.73 10.37
CA GLU A 435 2.27 -8.92 9.64
C GLU A 435 0.99 -8.62 8.82
N ALA A 436 0.00 -7.99 9.44
CA ALA A 436 -1.21 -7.52 8.77
C ALA A 436 -0.86 -6.52 7.65
N ARG A 437 0.03 -5.56 7.94
CA ARG A 437 0.47 -4.53 6.98
C ARG A 437 1.21 -5.13 5.78
N THR A 438 1.99 -6.18 5.97
CA THR A 438 2.70 -6.88 4.88
C THR A 438 1.71 -7.56 3.94
N ARG A 439 0.72 -8.28 4.47
CA ARG A 439 -0.34 -8.90 3.65
C ARG A 439 -1.17 -7.87 2.90
N LEU A 440 -1.51 -6.75 3.56
CA LEU A 440 -2.23 -5.65 2.93
C LEU A 440 -1.43 -5.03 1.77
N ALA A 441 -0.12 -4.81 1.97
CA ALA A 441 0.76 -4.27 0.94
C ALA A 441 0.86 -5.20 -0.28
N GLU A 442 0.95 -6.51 -0.07
CA GLU A 442 0.97 -7.47 -1.18
C GLU A 442 -0.39 -7.58 -1.88
N ALA A 443 -1.50 -7.57 -1.13
CA ALA A 443 -2.84 -7.56 -1.70
C ALA A 443 -3.07 -6.34 -2.62
N ARG A 444 -2.60 -5.16 -2.19
CA ARG A 444 -2.61 -3.93 -3.01
C ARG A 444 -1.75 -4.05 -4.26
N ARG A 445 -0.58 -4.68 -4.16
CA ARG A 445 0.31 -4.90 -5.30
C ARG A 445 -0.36 -5.77 -6.37
N LEU A 446 -1.06 -6.83 -5.95
CA LEU A 446 -1.79 -7.72 -6.85
C LEU A 446 -3.03 -7.07 -7.47
N LEU A 447 -3.70 -6.17 -6.75
CA LEU A 447 -4.79 -5.35 -7.28
C LEU A 447 -4.33 -4.29 -8.29
N ALA A 448 -3.11 -3.78 -8.13
CA ALA A 448 -2.58 -2.76 -9.00
C ALA A 448 -2.28 -3.34 -10.40
N PRO A 449 -2.76 -2.72 -11.49
CA PRO A 449 -2.35 -3.13 -12.82
C PRO A 449 -0.83 -2.93 -12.94
N PRO A 450 -0.07 -3.93 -13.44
CA PRO A 450 1.36 -3.82 -13.60
C PRO A 450 1.68 -2.73 -14.64
N VAL A 451 2.70 -1.92 -14.36
CA VAL A 451 3.15 -0.84 -15.24
C VAL A 451 4.65 -1.00 -15.54
N PRO A 452 5.06 -1.19 -16.81
CA PRO A 452 4.21 -1.44 -17.99
C PRO A 452 3.52 -2.82 -17.92
N ALA A 453 2.38 -2.97 -18.59
CA ALA A 453 1.69 -4.26 -18.67
C ALA A 453 2.62 -5.26 -19.39
N PRO A 454 3.00 -6.39 -18.74
CA PRO A 454 3.91 -7.34 -19.36
C PRO A 454 3.24 -7.95 -20.60
N ALA A 455 3.96 -7.95 -21.72
CA ALA A 455 3.53 -8.64 -22.93
C ALA A 455 3.32 -10.13 -22.60
N GLY A 456 2.10 -10.64 -22.79
CA GLY A 456 1.76 -12.05 -22.53
C GLY A 456 1.03 -12.35 -21.22
N ARG A 457 0.67 -11.34 -20.39
CA ARG A 457 -0.18 -11.60 -19.21
C ARG A 457 -1.54 -12.15 -19.65
N GLY A 458 -1.79 -13.42 -19.34
CA GLY A 458 -3.04 -14.09 -19.71
C GLY A 458 -4.19 -13.72 -18.78
N PRO A 459 -5.46 -13.76 -19.24
CA PRO A 459 -6.64 -13.57 -18.38
C PRO A 459 -6.67 -14.46 -17.13
N ARG A 460 -6.05 -15.65 -17.21
CA ARG A 460 -5.95 -16.60 -16.09
C ARG A 460 -5.04 -16.09 -14.98
N GLU A 461 -3.90 -15.50 -15.33
CA GLU A 461 -2.96 -14.92 -14.36
C GLU A 461 -3.58 -13.72 -13.66
N GLU A 462 -4.27 -12.85 -14.41
CA GLU A 462 -5.02 -11.73 -13.83
C GLU A 462 -6.08 -12.22 -12.84
N LEU A 463 -6.87 -13.23 -13.19
CA LEU A 463 -7.86 -13.81 -12.28
C LEU A 463 -7.19 -14.39 -11.02
N ALA A 464 -6.08 -15.11 -11.17
CA ALA A 464 -5.34 -15.69 -10.05
C ALA A 464 -4.78 -14.62 -9.10
N ASP A 465 -4.26 -13.51 -9.65
CA ASP A 465 -3.78 -12.38 -8.86
C ASP A 465 -4.92 -11.71 -8.09
N LEU A 466 -6.09 -11.52 -8.70
CA LEU A 466 -7.27 -10.95 -8.05
C LEU A 466 -7.81 -11.85 -6.92
N VAL A 467 -7.85 -13.17 -7.13
CA VAL A 467 -8.24 -14.13 -6.08
C VAL A 467 -7.24 -14.14 -4.94
N SER A 468 -5.94 -14.05 -5.26
CA SER A 468 -4.87 -13.95 -4.27
C SER A 468 -4.96 -12.64 -3.48
N ALA A 469 -5.29 -11.53 -4.15
CA ALA A 469 -5.49 -10.24 -3.50
C ALA A 469 -6.68 -10.24 -2.53
N ASP A 470 -7.83 -10.84 -2.92
CA ASP A 470 -8.97 -11.02 -2.01
C ASP A 470 -8.60 -11.86 -0.78
N THR A 471 -7.84 -12.94 -0.99
CA THR A 471 -7.39 -13.82 0.09
C THR A 471 -6.47 -13.09 1.06
N LEU A 472 -5.45 -12.39 0.54
CA LEU A 472 -4.49 -11.63 1.35
C LEU A 472 -5.13 -10.43 2.05
N GLY A 473 -6.07 -9.74 1.39
CA GLY A 473 -6.83 -8.64 1.99
C GLY A 473 -7.64 -9.13 3.20
N ARG A 474 -8.35 -10.25 3.06
CA ARG A 474 -9.07 -10.87 4.19
C ARG A 474 -8.15 -11.29 5.33
N GLN A 475 -7.02 -11.94 5.02
CA GLN A 475 -6.05 -12.33 6.05
C GLN A 475 -5.48 -11.10 6.77
N ALA A 476 -5.19 -10.02 6.04
CA ALA A 476 -4.74 -8.77 6.63
C ALA A 476 -5.79 -8.18 7.58
N HIS A 477 -7.07 -8.19 7.19
CA HIS A 477 -8.17 -7.75 8.05
C HIS A 477 -8.29 -8.62 9.31
N GLU A 478 -8.30 -9.95 9.18
CA GLU A 478 -8.39 -10.88 10.31
C GLU A 478 -7.23 -10.72 11.31
N LEU A 479 -6.00 -10.54 10.81
CA LEU A 479 -4.81 -10.29 11.63
C LEU A 479 -4.86 -8.91 12.29
N ALA A 480 -5.27 -7.87 11.57
CA ALA A 480 -5.41 -6.54 12.15
C ALA A 480 -6.45 -6.51 13.28
N GLU A 481 -7.59 -7.17 13.07
CA GLU A 481 -8.63 -7.36 14.09
C GLU A 481 -8.12 -8.17 15.30
N GLN A 482 -7.28 -9.18 15.05
CA GLN A 482 -6.63 -9.94 16.12
C GLN A 482 -5.65 -9.05 16.91
N ASP A 483 -4.83 -8.25 16.24
CA ASP A 483 -3.90 -7.32 16.87
C ASP A 483 -4.64 -6.30 17.74
N VAL A 484 -5.76 -5.75 17.26
CA VAL A 484 -6.62 -4.83 18.03
C VAL A 484 -7.15 -5.51 19.30
N ARG A 485 -7.64 -6.75 19.20
CA ARG A 485 -8.11 -7.50 20.38
C ARG A 485 -6.98 -7.82 21.36
N LEU A 486 -5.80 -8.19 20.86
CA LEU A 486 -4.65 -8.54 21.69
C LEU A 486 -4.00 -7.33 22.37
N HIS A 487 -4.03 -6.17 21.72
CA HIS A 487 -3.55 -4.91 22.30
C HIS A 487 -4.35 -4.53 23.55
N GLY A 488 -5.63 -4.92 23.62
CA GLY A 488 -6.51 -4.60 24.73
C GLY A 488 -6.87 -3.12 24.80
N HIS A 489 -7.49 -2.70 25.90
CA HIS A 489 -7.76 -1.29 26.17
C HIS A 489 -6.59 -0.70 26.97
N PRO A 490 -5.80 0.24 26.42
CA PRO A 490 -4.61 0.77 27.09
C PRO A 490 -4.86 1.54 28.40
N LEU A 491 -6.14 1.70 28.83
CA LEU A 491 -6.58 2.65 29.84
C LEU A 491 -7.33 2.02 31.03
N ASP A 492 -7.01 0.78 31.41
CA ASP A 492 -7.48 0.18 32.67
C ASP A 492 -6.70 0.74 33.89
N GLY A 493 -6.76 2.07 34.08
CA GLY A 493 -6.20 2.79 35.23
C GLY A 493 -7.18 3.84 35.77
N PRO A 494 -7.28 4.05 37.09
CA PRO A 494 -8.25 4.97 37.67
C PRO A 494 -7.90 6.43 37.31
N GLY A 495 -8.74 7.09 36.51
CA GLY A 495 -8.70 8.55 36.33
C GLY A 495 -8.76 9.13 34.91
N HIS A 496 -8.96 8.34 33.84
CA HIS A 496 -8.92 8.84 32.45
C HIS A 496 -10.29 8.81 31.75
N ASP A 497 -11.31 9.41 32.36
CA ASP A 497 -12.68 9.57 31.82
C ASP A 497 -12.77 10.63 30.69
N ILE A 498 -11.80 10.68 29.78
CA ILE A 498 -11.92 11.49 28.56
C ILE A 498 -12.57 10.64 27.48
N SER A 499 -13.86 10.86 27.24
CA SER A 499 -14.60 10.22 26.14
C SER A 499 -13.86 10.41 24.81
N GLY A 500 -13.63 9.31 24.09
CA GLY A 500 -12.85 9.28 22.83
C GLY A 500 -11.33 9.20 22.96
N LEU A 501 -10.76 9.29 24.16
CA LEU A 501 -9.30 9.19 24.34
C LEU A 501 -8.76 7.80 24.02
N THR A 502 -9.42 6.74 24.49
CA THR A 502 -9.04 5.34 24.19
C THR A 502 -8.95 5.11 22.69
N GLY A 503 -9.96 5.60 21.97
CA GLY A 503 -10.02 5.55 20.53
C GLY A 503 -8.90 6.36 19.86
N ALA A 504 -8.61 7.56 20.37
CA ALA A 504 -7.53 8.40 19.86
C ALA A 504 -6.14 7.76 20.03
N VAL A 505 -5.87 7.13 21.18
CA VAL A 505 -4.61 6.43 21.44
C VAL A 505 -4.50 5.16 20.57
N LEU A 506 -5.55 4.35 20.52
CA LEU A 506 -5.58 3.12 19.71
C LEU A 506 -5.44 3.43 18.21
N GLY A 507 -6.09 4.51 17.76
CA GLY A 507 -5.94 5.05 16.42
C GLY A 507 -4.62 5.78 16.19
N GLY A 508 -3.74 5.85 17.18
CA GLY A 508 -2.44 6.53 17.12
C GLY A 508 -2.53 8.02 16.84
N ILE A 509 -3.69 8.65 16.99
CA ILE A 509 -3.90 10.12 16.91
C ILE A 509 -3.04 10.81 17.97
N LEU A 510 -2.83 10.14 19.11
CA LEU A 510 -1.86 10.51 20.13
C LEU A 510 -0.76 9.45 20.20
N LEU A 511 0.47 9.88 20.48
CA LEU A 511 1.56 8.96 20.80
C LEU A 511 1.36 8.38 22.23
N PRO A 512 1.94 7.20 22.53
CA PRO A 512 1.78 6.56 23.84
C PRO A 512 2.18 7.46 25.02
N GLY A 513 1.50 7.30 26.17
CA GLY A 513 1.83 8.01 27.42
C GLY A 513 1.53 9.51 27.39
N ASP A 514 0.34 9.90 26.90
CA ASP A 514 -0.06 11.31 26.67
C ASP A 514 0.91 12.08 25.76
N GLY A 515 1.56 11.38 24.84
CA GLY A 515 2.48 11.98 23.88
C GLY A 515 1.78 12.92 22.89
N PRO A 516 2.53 13.80 22.22
CA PRO A 516 1.97 14.76 21.27
C PRO A 516 1.29 14.03 20.10
N ALA A 517 0.35 14.71 19.44
CA ALA A 517 -0.13 14.25 18.15
C ALA A 517 1.05 14.18 17.16
N PRO A 518 1.21 13.07 16.41
CA PRO A 518 2.29 12.96 15.45
C PRO A 518 2.06 13.98 14.32
N SER A 519 3.15 14.62 13.88
CA SER A 519 3.14 15.61 12.79
C SER A 519 3.73 15.02 11.51
N PHE A 520 3.45 15.63 10.35
CA PHE A 520 4.09 15.32 9.08
C PHE A 520 5.61 15.20 9.26
N GLY A 521 6.20 14.11 8.77
CA GLY A 521 7.61 13.82 8.96
C GLY A 521 7.87 12.34 9.19
N GLY A 522 9.14 11.96 9.17
CA GLY A 522 9.59 10.62 9.51
C GLY A 522 9.81 10.44 11.02
N PRO A 523 10.37 9.28 11.42
CA PRO A 523 10.65 8.94 12.82
C PRO A 523 11.38 10.02 13.63
N ARG A 524 12.29 10.79 13.00
CA ARG A 524 13.10 11.78 13.72
C ARG A 524 12.35 13.08 14.01
N THR A 525 11.34 13.40 13.20
CA THR A 525 10.67 14.71 13.27
C THR A 525 9.19 14.60 13.63
N ARG A 526 8.55 13.43 13.54
CA ARG A 526 7.10 13.26 13.80
C ARG A 526 6.66 13.66 15.22
N ALA A 527 7.57 13.65 16.19
CA ALA A 527 7.31 14.03 17.59
C ALA A 527 7.94 15.38 17.99
N ARG A 528 8.32 16.23 17.01
CA ARG A 528 9.04 17.49 17.26
C ARG A 528 8.24 18.56 18.01
N ARG A 529 6.91 18.44 18.04
CA ARG A 529 6.02 19.38 18.71
C ARG A 529 5.73 18.89 20.13
N PRO A 530 5.76 19.77 21.14
CA PRO A 530 5.62 19.36 22.53
C PRO A 530 4.27 18.68 22.78
N ALA A 531 4.26 17.68 23.67
CA ALA A 531 3.02 17.19 24.27
C ALA A 531 2.35 18.36 24.98
N ALA A 532 1.04 18.51 24.79
CA ALA A 532 0.29 19.46 25.58
C ALA A 532 0.23 18.94 27.01
N ALA A 533 1.15 19.37 27.88
CA ALA A 533 1.04 19.11 29.32
C ALA A 533 -0.35 19.54 29.80
N GLY A 534 -1.00 18.67 30.59
CA GLY A 534 -2.36 18.81 31.11
C GLY A 534 -2.62 20.20 31.68
#